data_AF-A0A9X9MC21-F1
#
_entry.id   AF-A0A9X9MC21-F1
#
_cell.length_a   1.000
_cell.length_b   1.000
_cell.length_c   1.000
_cell.angle_alpha   90.00
_cell.angle_beta   90.00
_cell.angle_gamma   90.00
#
_symmetry.space_group_name_H-M   'P 1'
#
loop_
_entity.id
_entity.type
_entity.pdbx_description
1 polymer ?
#
loop_
_entity_poly.entity_id
_entity_poly.type
_entity_poly.pdbx_seq_one_letter_code
_entity_poly.pdbx_strand_id
1 'polypeptide(L)'
;MEMSIFYVVYFVVFPFFFVNIFVALIIITFQEQGDKMMEEYSLEKNERACIDFAISAKPLTRHMPQNKQSFQYRMWQFVVSPPFEYTIMAMIALNTIVLMMKFYGASVAYENALRVFNIVF
;
A
#
# COMPACT_ATOMS: atom_id res chain seq x y z
N MET A 1 -2.09 -10.30 -47.24
CA MET A 1 -1.15 -9.52 -46.39
C MET A 1 -1.61 -8.08 -46.24
N GLU A 2 -1.97 -7.38 -47.32
CA GLU A 2 -2.44 -5.98 -47.26
C GLU A 2 -3.66 -5.76 -46.34
N MET A 3 -4.66 -6.64 -46.43
CA MET A 3 -5.84 -6.59 -45.54
C MET A 3 -5.48 -6.81 -44.06
N SER A 4 -4.46 -7.61 -43.78
CA SER A 4 -4.02 -7.90 -42.41
C SER A 4 -3.31 -6.70 -41.78
N ILE A 5 -2.50 -5.98 -42.57
CA ILE A 5 -1.84 -4.74 -42.15
C ILE A 5 -2.89 -3.66 -41.85
N PHE A 6 -3.92 -3.55 -42.69
CA PHE A 6 -5.03 -2.64 -42.45
C PHE A 6 -5.71 -2.88 -41.10
N TYR A 7 -6.00 -4.14 -40.75
CA TYR A 7 -6.61 -4.46 -39.45
C TYR A 7 -5.69 -4.17 -38.26
N VAL A 8 -4.37 -4.39 -38.38
CA VAL A 8 -3.42 -4.05 -37.31
C VAL A 8 -3.38 -2.54 -37.09
N VAL A 9 -3.33 -1.74 -38.14
CA VAL A 9 -3.36 -0.27 -38.01
C VAL A 9 -4.69 0.19 -37.42
N TYR A 10 -5.81 -0.37 -37.86
CA TYR A 10 -7.14 0.04 -37.40
C TYR A 10 -7.45 -0.38 -35.97
N PHE A 11 -7.08 -1.60 -35.53
CA PHE A 11 -7.43 -2.10 -34.21
C PHE A 11 -6.36 -1.88 -33.13
N VAL A 12 -5.10 -1.67 -33.52
CA VAL A 12 -4.01 -1.46 -32.56
C VAL A 12 -3.56 -0.02 -32.58
N VAL A 13 -3.12 0.47 -33.73
CA VAL A 13 -2.46 1.78 -33.84
C VAL A 13 -3.45 2.92 -33.59
N PHE A 14 -4.62 2.90 -34.24
CA PHE A 14 -5.61 3.96 -34.10
C PHE A 14 -6.17 4.08 -32.66
N PRO A 15 -6.61 2.99 -31.98
CA PRO A 15 -7.04 3.07 -30.59
C PRO A 15 -5.92 3.49 -29.63
N PHE A 16 -4.68 3.06 -29.88
CA PHE A 16 -3.53 3.48 -29.07
C PHE A 16 -3.33 5.00 -29.11
N PHE A 17 -3.35 5.60 -30.31
CA PHE A 17 -3.29 7.06 -30.44
C PHE A 17 -4.48 7.76 -29.79
N PHE A 18 -5.70 7.23 -29.98
CA PHE A 18 -6.91 7.80 -29.41
C PHE A 18 -6.87 7.83 -27.88
N VAL A 19 -6.47 6.71 -27.25
CA VAL A 19 -6.32 6.63 -25.78
C VAL A 19 -5.28 7.63 -25.29
N ASN A 20 -4.15 7.77 -25.97
CA ASN A 20 -3.10 8.73 -25.56
C ASN A 20 -3.57 10.19 -25.65
N ILE A 21 -4.30 10.57 -26.70
CA ILE A 21 -4.88 11.90 -26.82
C ILE A 21 -5.92 12.14 -25.73
N PHE A 22 -6.78 11.15 -25.48
CA PHE A 22 -7.81 11.24 -24.44
C PHE A 22 -7.21 11.41 -23.05
N VAL A 23 -6.20 10.60 -22.70
CA VAL A 23 -5.47 10.72 -21.43
C VAL A 23 -4.82 12.09 -21.29
N ALA A 24 -4.18 12.61 -22.35
CA ALA A 24 -3.57 13.94 -22.33
C ALA A 24 -4.60 15.05 -22.08
N LEU A 25 -5.76 14.99 -22.73
CA LEU A 25 -6.84 15.96 -22.54
C LEU A 25 -7.38 15.94 -21.11
N ILE A 26 -7.57 14.74 -20.53
CA ILE A 26 -8.01 14.59 -19.14
C ILE A 26 -6.97 15.16 -18.17
N ILE A 27 -5.67 14.92 -18.40
CA ILE A 27 -4.60 15.48 -17.55
C ILE A 27 -4.62 17.01 -17.61
N ILE A 28 -4.68 17.60 -18.80
CA ILE A 28 -4.67 19.06 -18.96
C ILE A 28 -5.89 19.68 -18.30
N THR A 29 -7.08 19.10 -18.48
CA THR A 29 -8.30 19.62 -17.85
C THR A 29 -8.27 19.52 -16.33
N PHE A 30 -7.71 18.44 -15.75
CA PHE A 30 -7.51 18.35 -14.30
C PHE A 30 -6.45 19.33 -13.78
N GLN A 31 -5.39 19.58 -14.55
CA GLN A 31 -4.40 20.61 -14.22
C GLN A 31 -5.04 21.99 -14.23
N GLU A 32 -5.79 22.34 -15.27
CA GLU A 32 -6.47 23.63 -15.37
C GLU A 32 -7.51 23.82 -14.25
N GLN A 33 -8.26 22.76 -13.89
CA GLN A 33 -9.15 22.79 -12.73
C GLN A 33 -8.38 22.95 -11.42
N GLY A 34 -7.26 22.24 -11.27
CA GLY A 34 -6.37 22.34 -10.11
C GLY A 34 -5.79 23.75 -9.94
N ASP A 35 -5.35 24.36 -11.03
CA ASP A 35 -4.78 25.70 -11.05
C ASP A 35 -5.86 26.76 -10.73
N LYS A 36 -7.05 26.66 -11.33
CA LYS A 36 -8.18 27.56 -11.01
C LYS A 36 -8.62 27.49 -9.55
N MET A 37 -8.61 26.30 -8.94
CA MET A 37 -8.91 26.15 -7.51
C MET A 37 -7.83 26.77 -6.60
N MET A 38 -6.61 26.94 -7.10
CA MET A 38 -5.50 27.55 -6.37
C MET A 38 -5.35 29.06 -6.63
N GLU A 39 -5.79 29.55 -7.79
CA GLU A 39 -5.68 30.96 -8.21
C GLU A 39 -6.42 31.93 -7.28
N GLU A 40 -7.47 31.49 -6.58
CA GLU A 40 -8.22 32.33 -5.62
C GLU A 40 -7.47 32.68 -4.33
N TYR A 41 -6.24 32.18 -4.15
CA TYR A 41 -5.51 32.34 -2.90
C TYR A 41 -4.13 32.97 -3.11
N SER A 42 -3.79 33.92 -2.24
CA SER A 42 -2.52 34.66 -2.26
C SER A 42 -1.31 33.88 -1.75
N LEU A 43 -1.52 32.68 -1.18
CA LEU A 43 -0.49 31.87 -0.53
C LEU A 43 -0.08 30.68 -1.40
N GLU A 44 1.22 30.34 -1.40
CA GLU A 44 1.74 29.18 -2.12
C GLU A 44 1.13 27.87 -1.57
N LYS A 45 0.95 26.86 -2.43
CA LYS A 45 0.42 25.54 -2.04
C LYS A 45 1.14 24.92 -0.84
N ASN A 46 2.47 25.04 -0.79
CA ASN A 46 3.29 24.49 0.28
C ASN A 46 3.09 25.24 1.62
N GLU A 47 2.91 26.56 1.55
CA GLU A 47 2.65 27.40 2.72
C GLU A 47 1.29 27.07 3.33
N ARG A 48 0.25 26.94 2.50
CA ARG A 48 -1.08 26.54 2.97
C ARG A 48 -1.05 25.18 3.65
N ALA A 49 -0.42 24.18 3.03
CA ALA A 49 -0.32 22.85 3.61
C ALA A 49 0.39 22.87 4.97
N CYS A 50 1.42 23.70 5.14
CA CYS A 50 2.11 23.89 6.40
C CYS A 50 1.22 24.55 7.45
N ILE A 51 0.51 25.62 7.08
CA ILE A 51 -0.41 26.35 7.97
C ILE A 51 -1.56 25.44 8.41
N ASP A 52 -2.19 24.73 7.48
CA ASP A 52 -3.27 23.79 7.77
C ASP A 52 -2.78 22.66 8.69
N PHE A 53 -1.57 22.15 8.47
CA PHE A 53 -0.98 21.16 9.36
C PHE A 53 -0.73 21.74 10.76
N ALA A 54 -0.14 22.93 10.86
CA ALA A 54 0.15 23.58 12.14
C ALA A 54 -1.12 23.87 12.96
N ILE A 55 -2.22 24.25 12.29
CA ILE A 55 -3.50 24.56 12.95
C ILE A 55 -4.28 23.29 13.32
N SER A 56 -4.24 22.26 12.48
CA SER A 56 -5.06 21.04 12.64
C SER A 56 -4.37 19.90 13.38
N ALA A 57 -3.04 19.97 13.57
CA ALA A 57 -2.26 18.92 14.21
C ALA A 57 -2.73 18.68 15.65
N LYS A 58 -3.07 17.42 15.93
CA LYS A 58 -3.39 16.94 17.28
C LYS A 58 -2.24 16.09 17.81
N PRO A 59 -1.97 16.12 19.12
CA PRO A 59 -0.92 15.31 19.71
C PRO A 59 -1.22 13.81 19.54
N LEU A 60 -0.19 13.03 19.27
CA LEU A 60 -0.28 11.57 19.20
C LEU A 60 -0.48 11.01 20.62
N THR A 61 -1.55 10.24 20.83
CA THR A 61 -1.82 9.61 22.13
C THR A 61 -1.02 8.31 22.26
N ARG A 62 0.05 8.32 23.06
CA ARG A 62 0.84 7.12 23.39
C ARG A 62 0.46 6.60 24.77
N HIS A 63 -0.12 5.40 24.84
CA HIS A 63 -0.40 4.72 26.10
C HIS A 63 0.88 4.12 26.69
N MET A 64 1.45 4.77 27.71
CA MET A 64 2.64 4.34 28.43
C MET A 64 2.28 3.97 29.87
N PRO A 65 2.73 2.81 30.41
CA PRO A 65 2.47 2.46 31.79
C PRO A 65 3.24 3.40 32.74
N GLN A 66 2.59 3.81 33.83
CA GLN A 66 3.11 4.83 34.75
C GLN A 66 4.34 4.35 35.54
N ASN A 67 4.36 3.07 35.93
CA ASN A 67 5.41 2.50 36.78
C ASN A 67 6.54 1.88 35.96
N LYS A 68 7.65 2.62 35.82
CA LYS A 68 8.87 2.17 35.10
C LYS A 68 9.58 0.97 35.75
N GLN A 69 9.37 0.73 37.04
CA GLN A 69 9.98 -0.40 37.77
C GLN A 69 9.14 -1.69 37.71
N SER A 70 7.95 -1.64 37.12
CA SER A 70 7.06 -2.81 37.00
C SER A 70 7.43 -3.67 35.79
N PHE A 71 7.14 -4.96 35.88
CA PHE A 71 7.21 -5.90 34.75
C PHE A 71 6.37 -5.42 33.54
N GLN A 72 5.28 -4.69 33.79
CA GLN A 72 4.43 -4.09 32.76
C GLN A 72 5.20 -3.15 31.83
N TYR A 73 6.12 -2.34 32.37
CA TYR A 73 6.94 -1.43 31.56
C TYR A 73 7.95 -2.20 30.69
N ARG A 74 8.56 -3.27 31.22
CA ARG A 74 9.49 -4.11 30.46
C ARG A 74 8.80 -4.84 29.32
N MET A 75 7.58 -5.36 29.55
CA MET A 75 6.77 -5.97 28.50
C MET A 75 6.36 -4.95 27.43
N TRP A 76 5.91 -3.76 27.84
CA TRP A 76 5.57 -2.69 26.91
C TRP A 76 6.76 -2.26 26.05
N GLN A 77 7.95 -2.12 26.64
CA GLN A 77 9.17 -1.78 25.90
C GLN A 77 9.54 -2.88 24.89
N PHE A 78 9.30 -4.15 25.21
CA PHE A 78 9.52 -5.26 24.28
C PHE A 78 8.53 -5.23 23.11
N VAL A 79 7.24 -5.07 23.38
CA VAL A 79 6.19 -5.04 22.35
C VAL A 79 6.35 -3.86 21.40
N VAL A 80 6.76 -2.69 21.91
CA VAL A 80 6.99 -1.48 21.09
C VAL A 80 8.38 -1.48 20.43
N SER A 81 9.18 -2.53 20.62
CA SER A 81 10.52 -2.58 20.05
C SER A 81 10.49 -2.96 18.55
N PRO A 82 11.34 -2.32 17.71
CA PRO A 82 11.47 -2.69 16.29
C PRO A 82 11.72 -4.19 16.01
N PRO A 83 12.57 -4.93 16.76
CA PRO A 83 12.77 -6.35 16.49
C PRO A 83 11.49 -7.19 16.69
N PHE A 84 10.60 -6.81 17.60
CA PHE A 84 9.32 -7.48 17.77
C PHE A 84 8.42 -7.27 16.54
N GLU A 85 8.36 -6.05 16.01
CA GLU A 85 7.62 -5.74 14.77
C GLU A 85 8.11 -6.59 13.59
N TYR A 86 9.42 -6.68 13.38
CA TYR A 86 10.00 -7.52 12.33
C TYR A 86 9.69 -9.01 12.53
N THR A 87 9.65 -9.48 13.78
CA THR A 87 9.33 -10.88 14.10
C THR A 87 7.87 -11.22 13.75
N ILE A 88 6.94 -10.31 14.05
CA ILE A 88 5.52 -10.49 13.67
C ILE A 88 5.37 -10.45 12.13
N MET A 89 6.02 -9.51 11.44
CA MET A 89 6.00 -9.47 9.98
C MET A 89 6.56 -10.76 9.35
N ALA A 90 7.65 -11.30 9.91
CA ALA A 90 8.21 -12.56 9.46
C ALA A 90 7.25 -13.74 9.70
N MET A 91 6.59 -13.82 10.85
CA MET A 91 5.57 -14.86 11.11
C MET A 91 4.41 -14.78 10.12
N ILE A 92 3.90 -13.58 9.81
CA ILE A 92 2.84 -13.38 8.81
C ILE A 92 3.30 -13.86 7.43
N ALA A 93 4.51 -13.47 7.01
CA ALA A 93 5.08 -13.89 5.72
C ALA A 93 5.31 -15.41 5.63
N LEU A 94 5.74 -16.05 6.72
CA LEU A 94 5.89 -17.51 6.76
C LEU A 94 4.53 -18.20 6.66
N ASN A 95 3.50 -17.69 7.34
CA ASN A 95 2.15 -18.24 7.25
C ASN A 95 1.58 -18.13 5.82
N THR A 96 1.78 -17.00 5.12
CA THR A 96 1.33 -16.89 3.72
C THR A 96 2.03 -17.88 2.80
N ILE A 97 3.34 -18.13 3.01
CA ILE A 97 4.08 -19.16 2.27
C ILE A 97 3.51 -20.55 2.56
N VAL A 98 3.24 -20.88 3.83
CA VAL A 98 2.64 -22.18 4.24
C VAL A 98 1.30 -22.41 3.55
N LEU A 99 0.46 -21.38 3.44
CA LEU A 99 -0.82 -21.47 2.72
C LEU A 99 -0.64 -21.67 1.21
N MET A 100 0.36 -21.02 0.60
CA MET A 100 0.66 -21.15 -0.83
C MET A 100 1.31 -22.48 -1.22
N MET A 101 1.91 -23.18 -0.26
CA MET A 101 2.59 -24.47 -0.47
C MET A 101 1.62 -25.64 -0.75
N LYS A 102 0.31 -25.45 -0.65
CA LYS A 102 -0.67 -26.50 -0.94
C LYS A 102 -0.78 -26.78 -2.45
N PHE A 103 -0.54 -28.02 -2.86
CA PHE A 103 -0.65 -28.45 -4.26
C PHE A 103 -1.42 -29.77 -4.42
N TYR A 104 -1.90 -30.05 -5.64
CA TYR A 104 -2.68 -31.25 -5.94
C TYR A 104 -1.79 -32.49 -6.07
N GLY A 105 -2.18 -33.59 -5.42
CA GLY A 105 -1.41 -34.85 -5.42
C GLY A 105 -0.27 -34.87 -4.39
N ALA A 106 -0.30 -33.99 -3.38
CA ALA A 106 0.65 -34.01 -2.30
C ALA A 106 0.59 -35.31 -1.48
N SER A 107 1.73 -35.74 -0.94
CA SER A 107 1.76 -36.93 -0.09
C SER A 107 1.04 -36.68 1.23
N VAL A 108 0.44 -37.73 1.81
CA VAL A 108 -0.29 -37.64 3.10
C VAL A 108 0.61 -37.11 4.22
N ALA A 109 1.91 -37.44 4.21
CA ALA A 109 2.88 -36.92 5.16
C ALA A 109 3.07 -35.40 5.03
N TYR A 110 3.09 -34.87 3.80
CA TYR A 110 3.21 -33.45 3.53
C TYR A 110 1.95 -32.67 3.95
N GLU A 111 0.77 -33.20 3.65
CA GLU A 111 -0.49 -32.60 4.10
C GLU A 111 -0.61 -32.55 5.63
N ASN A 112 -0.17 -33.61 6.32
CA ASN A 112 -0.15 -33.64 7.78
C ASN A 112 0.86 -32.62 8.35
N ALA A 113 2.05 -32.47 7.75
CA ALA A 113 3.01 -31.46 8.14
C ALA A 113 2.44 -30.03 7.96
N LEU A 114 1.82 -29.74 6.81
CA LEU A 114 1.15 -28.46 6.57
C LEU A 114 0.01 -28.20 7.56
N ARG A 115 -0.75 -29.23 7.96
CA ARG A 115 -1.80 -29.11 8.98
C ARG A 115 -1.20 -28.73 10.34
N VAL A 116 -0.08 -29.32 10.74
CA VAL A 116 0.60 -28.97 12.00
C VAL A 116 1.13 -27.54 11.95
N PHE A 117 1.76 -27.12 10.85
CA PHE A 117 2.22 -25.73 10.70
C PHE A 117 1.07 -24.72 10.83
N ASN A 118 -0.09 -24.98 10.22
CA ASN A 118 -1.27 -24.12 10.34
C ASN A 118 -1.89 -24.07 11.76
N ILE A 119 -1.61 -25.04 12.63
CA ILE A 119 -2.08 -25.01 14.03
C ILE A 119 -1.09 -24.25 14.92
N VAL A 120 0.20 -24.28 14.57
CA VAL A 120 1.29 -23.63 15.32
C VAL A 120 1.39 -22.14 15.01
N PHE A 121 1.14 -21.76 13.75
CA PHE A 121 1.03 -20.36 13.31
C PHE A 121 -0.30 -19.74 13.75
#